data_AF-A0A0J1K776-F1
#
_entry.id   AF-A0A0J1K776-F1
#
_cell.length_a   1.000
_cell.length_b   1.000
_cell.length_c   1.000
_cell.angle_alpha   90.00
_cell.angle_beta   90.00
_cell.angle_gamma   90.00
#
_symmetry.space_group_name_H-M   'P 1'
#
loop_
_entity.id
_entity.type
_entity.pdbx_description
1 polymer ?
#
loop_
_entity_poly.entity_id
_entity_poly.type
_entity_poly.pdbx_seq_one_letter_code
_entity_poly.pdbx_strand_id
1 'polypeptide(L)'
;MRHLNVASVIDKSKLASKEAFVPLFTVRMDVNGELTSIYIARWIEDIEYKGNTYLAANFDFEFQQSEGEMTTASITGHDSTGQIQRLIESSRGAAGSEVQIDIVNTMTLDREPEFTEVLSISDTSVKGGDISFKLEMPDYLRVRYPRRIAYREYCSWFFKDERCGYKGSAQTCDYSLNGRNGCIAKGNSANFGGFPSIFS
;
A
#
# COMPACT_ATOMS: atom_id res chain seq x y z
N MET A 1 42.00 -12.43 -19.50
CA MET A 1 41.84 -11.16 -18.76
C MET A 1 41.56 -10.06 -19.78
N ARG A 2 40.33 -9.56 -19.82
CA ARG A 2 39.92 -8.47 -20.69
C ARG A 2 39.26 -7.43 -19.78
N HIS A 3 39.93 -6.28 -19.66
CA HIS A 3 39.55 -5.15 -18.83
C HIS A 3 38.11 -4.72 -19.10
N LEU A 4 37.27 -4.74 -18.07
CA LEU A 4 36.05 -3.93 -18.04
C LEU A 4 36.48 -2.50 -17.72
N ASN A 5 36.25 -1.61 -18.67
CA ASN A 5 36.57 -0.20 -18.59
C ASN A 5 35.74 0.46 -17.48
N VAL A 6 36.39 1.14 -16.54
CA VAL A 6 35.74 1.87 -15.43
C VAL A 6 34.74 2.91 -15.96
N ALA A 7 34.87 3.34 -17.22
CA ALA A 7 33.90 4.22 -17.89
C ALA A 7 32.51 3.59 -18.12
N SER A 8 32.39 2.28 -18.32
CA SER A 8 31.09 1.64 -18.62
C SER A 8 30.24 1.35 -17.38
N VAL A 9 30.86 1.31 -16.19
CA VAL A 9 30.12 1.23 -14.92
C VAL A 9 29.52 2.59 -14.57
N ILE A 10 30.20 3.69 -14.94
CA ILE A 10 29.70 5.06 -14.75
C ILE A 10 28.62 5.42 -15.78
N ASP A 11 28.61 4.80 -16.97
CA ASP A 11 27.60 5.07 -18.01
C ASP A 11 26.21 4.45 -17.72
N LYS A 12 26.07 3.44 -16.86
CA LYS A 12 24.74 3.01 -16.37
C LYS A 12 24.16 4.02 -15.37
N SER A 13 25.01 4.76 -14.66
CA SER A 13 24.62 5.85 -13.74
C SER A 13 24.27 7.15 -14.48
N LYS A 14 24.55 7.26 -15.79
CA LYS A 14 24.20 8.44 -16.60
C LYS A 14 22.70 8.58 -16.93
N LEU A 15 21.85 7.71 -16.40
CA LEU A 15 20.39 7.89 -16.38
C LEU A 15 19.89 8.65 -15.12
N ALA A 16 20.80 9.30 -14.37
CA ALA A 16 20.45 10.37 -13.44
C ALA A 16 20.00 11.63 -14.21
N SER A 17 18.84 11.54 -14.85
CA SER A 17 18.06 12.71 -15.23
C SER A 17 17.81 13.53 -13.96
N LYS A 18 17.95 14.86 -14.03
CA LYS A 18 17.55 15.76 -12.92
C LYS A 18 16.08 15.58 -12.53
N GLU A 19 15.27 15.05 -13.44
CA GLU A 19 13.91 14.56 -13.20
C GLU A 19 13.93 13.03 -13.38
N ALA A 20 14.27 12.31 -12.32
CA ALA A 20 14.21 10.85 -12.30
C ALA A 20 13.01 10.40 -11.49
N PHE A 21 12.21 9.51 -12.08
CA PHE A 21 11.22 8.71 -11.37
C PHE A 21 11.95 7.57 -10.68
N VAL A 22 11.94 7.59 -9.35
CA VAL A 22 12.67 6.66 -8.51
C VAL A 22 11.69 5.75 -7.79
N PRO A 23 11.84 4.42 -7.94
CA PRO A 23 11.13 3.46 -7.10
C PRO A 23 11.65 3.48 -5.66
N LEU A 24 10.74 3.69 -4.73
CA LEU A 24 10.93 3.53 -3.29
C LEU A 24 10.15 2.30 -2.81
N PHE A 25 10.81 1.42 -2.08
CA PHE A 25 10.20 0.24 -1.49
C PHE A 25 10.12 0.39 0.02
N THR A 26 8.93 0.17 0.57
CA THR A 26 8.70 0.05 2.00
C THR A 26 8.28 -1.39 2.31
N VAL A 27 9.17 -2.15 2.94
CA VAL A 27 8.90 -3.54 3.34
C VAL A 27 8.50 -3.55 4.82
N ARG A 28 7.25 -3.93 5.12
CA ARG A 28 6.69 -3.93 6.47
C ARG A 28 6.55 -5.36 6.97
N MET A 29 7.31 -5.71 8.00
CA MET A 29 7.37 -7.05 8.56
C MET A 29 6.98 -7.03 10.04
N ASP A 30 6.30 -8.08 10.49
CA ASP A 30 6.12 -8.34 11.92
C ASP A 30 7.38 -9.01 12.46
N VAL A 31 8.11 -8.29 13.34
CA VAL A 31 9.27 -8.80 14.05
C VAL A 31 8.88 -8.95 15.52
N ASN A 32 8.62 -10.19 15.94
CA ASN A 32 8.26 -10.53 17.33
C ASN A 32 7.06 -9.76 17.91
N GLY A 33 6.06 -9.45 17.09
CA GLY A 33 4.85 -8.71 17.47
C GLY A 33 4.97 -7.20 17.28
N GLU A 34 6.10 -6.70 16.76
CA GLU A 34 6.31 -5.29 16.46
C GLU A 34 6.46 -5.09 14.94
N LEU A 35 5.69 -4.15 14.39
CA LEU A 35 5.76 -3.82 12.98
C LEU A 35 7.03 -3.02 12.68
N THR A 36 7.97 -3.64 11.98
CA THR A 36 9.25 -3.04 11.56
C THR A 36 9.22 -2.77 10.07
N SER A 37 9.68 -1.58 9.66
CA SER A 37 9.74 -1.18 8.25
C SER A 37 11.19 -1.04 7.77
N ILE A 38 11.45 -1.50 6.54
CA ILE A 38 12.68 -1.23 5.81
C ILE A 38 12.36 -0.29 4.65
N TYR A 39 13.18 0.76 4.48
CA TYR A 39 13.02 1.78 3.45
C TYR A 39 14.18 1.68 2.47
N ILE A 40 13.89 1.33 1.21
CA ILE A 40 14.88 1.09 0.17
C ILE A 40 14.59 2.00 -1.03
N ALA A 41 15.60 2.73 -1.49
CA ALA A 41 15.54 3.49 -2.74
C ALA A 41 16.30 2.74 -3.84
N ARG A 42 15.66 2.51 -4.99
CA ARG A 42 16.38 2.09 -6.21
C ARG A 42 17.05 3.30 -6.85
N TRP A 43 18.09 3.77 -6.18
CA TRP A 43 18.81 4.98 -6.55
C TRP A 43 20.28 4.89 -6.15
N ILE A 44 21.04 5.92 -6.55
CA ILE A 44 22.47 6.03 -6.26
C ILE A 44 22.78 6.74 -4.93
N GLU A 45 21.79 7.45 -4.37
CA GLU A 45 21.89 8.24 -3.14
C GLU A 45 20.65 8.02 -2.27
N ASP A 46 20.79 8.18 -0.96
CA ASP A 46 19.66 8.08 -0.02
C ASP A 46 18.62 9.16 -0.33
N ILE A 47 17.34 8.83 -0.16
CA ILE A 47 16.21 9.72 -0.44
C ILE A 47 15.41 9.98 0.84
N GLU A 48 15.25 11.25 1.18
CA GLU A 48 14.33 11.69 2.22
C GLU A 48 12.92 11.85 1.64
N TYR A 49 11.98 11.04 2.11
CA TYR A 49 10.60 11.10 1.64
C TYR A 49 9.61 10.87 2.79
N LYS A 50 8.66 11.81 2.95
CA LYS A 50 7.62 11.79 4.00
C LYS A 50 8.17 11.52 5.43
N GLY A 51 9.36 12.04 5.72
CA GLY A 51 10.00 11.91 7.03
C GLY A 51 10.74 10.58 7.27
N ASN A 52 10.91 9.75 6.24
CA ASN A 52 11.73 8.54 6.30
C ASN A 52 12.93 8.66 5.34
N THR A 53 14.07 8.16 5.78
CA THR A 53 15.27 8.00 4.95
C THR A 53 15.21 6.65 4.23
N TYR A 54 15.05 6.68 2.92
CA TYR A 54 15.16 5.53 2.04
C TYR A 54 16.61 5.33 1.64
N LEU A 55 17.19 4.20 2.06
CA LEU A 55 18.60 3.92 1.81
C LEU A 55 18.81 3.51 0.35
N ALA A 56 19.78 4.12 -0.32
CA ALA A 56 20.19 3.69 -1.65
C ALA A 56 20.72 2.27 -1.59
N ALA A 57 20.07 1.39 -2.35
CA ALA A 57 20.56 0.03 -2.51
C ALA A 57 20.29 -0.45 -3.93
N ASN A 58 21.16 -1.36 -4.39
CA ASN A 58 21.00 -2.04 -5.67
C ASN A 58 19.93 -3.14 -5.52
N PHE A 59 18.69 -2.73 -5.34
CA PHE A 59 17.54 -3.62 -5.47
C PHE A 59 16.90 -3.40 -6.86
N ASP A 60 16.72 -4.50 -7.58
CA ASP A 60 15.99 -4.54 -8.83
C ASP A 60 14.55 -5.00 -8.60
N PHE A 61 13.67 -4.56 -9.49
CA PHE A 61 12.26 -4.87 -9.48
C PHE A 61 11.84 -5.35 -10.86
N GLU A 62 11.29 -6.56 -10.93
CA GLU A 62 10.90 -7.20 -12.18
C GLU A 62 9.48 -7.73 -12.09
N PHE A 63 8.72 -7.56 -13.18
CA PHE A 63 7.47 -8.28 -13.39
C PHE A 63 7.75 -9.49 -14.28
N GLN A 64 7.39 -10.68 -13.79
CA GLN A 64 7.38 -11.89 -14.58
C GLN A 64 5.95 -12.18 -15.03
N GLN A 65 5.74 -12.09 -16.34
CA GLN A 65 4.51 -12.48 -17.00
C GLN A 65 4.78 -13.77 -17.78
N SER A 66 4.21 -14.88 -17.33
CA SER A 66 4.19 -16.15 -18.06
C SER A 66 2.80 -16.33 -18.69
N GLU A 67 2.74 -16.73 -19.95
CA GLU A 67 1.47 -16.96 -20.66
C GLU A 67 0.70 -18.12 -19.98
N GLY A 68 -0.45 -17.81 -19.36
CA GLY A 68 -1.28 -18.78 -18.64
C GLY A 68 -1.06 -18.86 -17.12
N GLU A 69 -0.12 -18.09 -16.56
CA GLU A 69 0.09 -17.98 -15.09
C GLU A 69 -0.30 -16.60 -14.56
N MET A 70 -0.52 -16.51 -13.25
CA MET A 70 -0.68 -15.21 -12.59
C MET A 70 0.62 -14.42 -12.71
N THR A 71 0.51 -13.14 -13.09
CA THR A 71 1.66 -12.24 -13.12
C THR A 71 2.26 -12.14 -11.72
N THR A 72 3.55 -12.43 -11.60
CA THR A 72 4.28 -12.31 -10.33
C THR A 72 5.26 -11.16 -10.43
N ALA A 73 5.49 -10.47 -9.33
CA ALA A 73 6.53 -9.45 -9.24
C ALA A 73 7.63 -9.94 -8.29
N SER A 74 8.86 -9.48 -8.51
CA SER A 74 9.96 -9.82 -7.62
C SER A 74 10.81 -8.59 -7.32
N ILE A 75 11.28 -8.52 -6.07
CA ILE A 75 12.31 -7.58 -5.62
C ILE A 75 13.54 -8.40 -5.30
N THR A 76 14.67 -8.07 -5.91
CA THR A 76 15.94 -8.74 -5.67
C THR A 76 17.00 -7.72 -5.32
N GLY A 77 17.95 -8.06 -4.45
CA GLY A 77 19.06 -7.18 -4.13
C GLY A 77 20.09 -7.87 -3.26
N HIS A 78 21.15 -7.15 -2.92
CA HIS A 78 22.27 -7.69 -2.15
C HIS A 78 22.42 -6.98 -0.81
N ASP A 79 22.31 -7.72 0.28
CA ASP A 79 22.56 -7.23 1.64
C ASP A 79 23.99 -7.51 2.06
N SER A 80 24.86 -6.52 1.87
CA SER A 80 26.26 -6.58 2.28
C SER A 80 26.47 -6.54 3.81
N THR A 81 25.46 -6.14 4.58
CA THR A 81 25.55 -5.94 6.04
C THR A 81 24.95 -7.09 6.85
N GLY A 82 24.15 -7.94 6.20
CA GLY A 82 23.34 -8.99 6.82
C GLY A 82 22.21 -8.46 7.72
N GLN A 83 21.94 -7.15 7.73
CA GLN A 83 20.88 -6.57 8.56
C GLN A 83 19.49 -6.97 8.06
N ILE A 84 19.25 -6.91 6.76
CA ILE A 84 17.98 -7.28 6.12
C ILE A 84 17.76 -8.78 6.30
N GLN A 85 18.82 -9.59 6.10
CA GLN A 85 18.74 -11.03 6.36
C GLN A 85 18.28 -11.32 7.80
N ARG A 86 18.86 -10.66 8.81
CA ARG A 86 18.44 -10.86 10.21
C ARG A 86 16.99 -10.46 10.47
N LEU A 87 16.51 -9.39 9.81
CA LEU A 87 15.12 -8.96 9.92
C LEU A 87 14.17 -9.99 9.31
N ILE A 88 14.51 -10.55 8.14
CA ILE A 88 13.75 -11.64 7.51
C ILE A 88 13.68 -12.88 8.44
N GLU A 89 14.80 -13.27 9.03
CA GLU A 89 14.85 -14.41 9.95
C GLU A 89 14.01 -14.15 11.21
N SER A 90 14.06 -12.93 11.73
CA SER A 90 13.29 -12.52 12.93
C SER A 90 11.80 -12.34 12.65
N SER A 91 11.40 -12.17 11.39
CA SER A 91 10.00 -12.09 10.95
C SER A 91 9.42 -13.42 10.46
N ARG A 92 10.03 -14.54 10.86
CA ARG A 92 9.62 -15.90 10.44
C ARG A 92 9.62 -16.07 8.91
N GLY A 93 10.56 -15.43 8.22
CA GLY A 93 10.74 -15.55 6.77
C GLY A 93 10.00 -14.50 5.93
N ALA A 94 9.41 -13.48 6.57
CA ALA A 94 8.71 -12.37 5.91
C ALA A 94 7.51 -12.75 5.00
N ALA A 95 7.11 -14.02 4.93
CA ALA A 95 5.94 -14.43 4.16
C ALA A 95 4.66 -13.79 4.74
N GLY A 96 3.81 -13.25 3.86
CA GLY A 96 2.63 -12.47 4.21
C GLY A 96 2.92 -11.03 4.65
N SER A 97 4.20 -10.61 4.68
CA SER A 97 4.57 -9.22 4.93
C SER A 97 4.23 -8.34 3.73
N GLU A 98 4.02 -7.05 4.00
CA GLU A 98 3.57 -6.09 2.99
C GLU A 98 4.77 -5.39 2.34
N VAL A 99 4.68 -5.16 1.03
CA VAL A 99 5.60 -4.31 0.29
C VAL A 99 4.80 -3.22 -0.41
N GLN A 100 5.07 -1.98 -0.04
CA GLN A 100 4.58 -0.81 -0.75
C GLN A 100 5.66 -0.29 -1.70
N ILE A 101 5.27 -0.06 -2.94
CA ILE A 101 6.12 0.48 -4.01
C ILE A 101 5.59 1.85 -4.38
N ASP A 102 6.37 2.89 -4.13
CA ASP A 102 6.06 4.27 -4.50
C ASP A 102 7.01 4.72 -5.61
N ILE A 103 6.47 5.27 -6.69
CA ILE A 103 7.26 5.93 -7.73
C ILE A 103 7.24 7.44 -7.47
N VAL A 104 8.37 8.00 -7.07
CA VAL A 104 8.49 9.44 -6.76
C VAL A 104 9.34 10.15 -7.80
N ASN A 105 9.05 11.43 -8.05
CA ASN A 105 9.93 12.28 -8.83
C ASN A 105 10.88 13.04 -7.87
N THR A 106 12.17 12.89 -8.12
CA THR A 106 13.27 13.49 -7.33
C THR A 106 13.21 15.02 -7.22
N MET A 107 12.54 15.71 -8.15
CA MET A 107 12.34 17.17 -8.08
C MET A 107 11.21 17.61 -7.16
N THR A 108 10.38 16.67 -6.71
CA THR A 108 9.12 16.95 -6.02
C THR A 108 8.89 15.88 -4.93
N LEU A 109 9.86 15.75 -4.01
CA LEU A 109 9.78 14.80 -2.90
C LEU A 109 8.82 15.25 -1.78
N ASP A 110 8.22 16.43 -1.94
CA ASP A 110 7.24 17.03 -1.04
C ASP A 110 5.79 16.71 -1.39
N ARG A 111 5.53 16.06 -2.54
CA ARG A 111 4.18 15.66 -2.97
C ARG A 111 3.93 14.16 -2.83
N GLU A 112 2.66 13.79 -3.03
CA GLU A 112 2.24 12.40 -3.17
C GLU A 112 2.97 11.70 -4.33
N PRO A 113 3.20 10.37 -4.21
CA PRO A 113 3.89 9.62 -5.25
C PRO A 113 3.04 9.61 -6.52
N GLU A 114 3.72 9.47 -7.66
CA GLU A 114 3.09 9.45 -8.98
C GLU A 114 2.36 8.13 -9.23
N PHE A 115 2.79 7.09 -8.51
CA PHE A 115 2.18 5.77 -8.49
C PHE A 115 2.49 5.08 -7.17
N THR A 116 1.50 4.39 -6.61
CA THR A 116 1.64 3.52 -5.43
C THR A 116 1.01 2.17 -5.73
N GLU A 117 1.73 1.09 -5.43
CA GLU A 117 1.20 -0.27 -5.42
C GLU A 117 1.53 -0.95 -4.09
N VAL A 118 0.60 -1.74 -3.57
CA VAL A 118 0.80 -2.51 -2.34
C VAL A 118 0.63 -3.99 -2.65
N LEU A 119 1.69 -4.76 -2.40
CA LEU A 119 1.79 -6.18 -2.68
C LEU A 119 2.12 -6.95 -1.41
N SER A 120 1.87 -8.25 -1.41
CA SER A 120 2.26 -9.14 -0.30
C SER A 120 3.42 -10.04 -0.70
N ILE A 121 4.31 -10.36 0.23
CA ILE A 121 5.40 -11.31 0.01
C ILE A 121 4.82 -12.71 0.08
N SER A 122 4.87 -13.45 -1.03
CA SER A 122 4.44 -14.84 -1.11
C SER A 122 5.57 -15.81 -0.74
N ASP A 123 6.81 -15.44 -1.05
CA ASP A 123 7.99 -16.28 -0.82
C ASP A 123 9.25 -15.41 -0.68
N THR A 124 10.20 -15.86 0.14
CA THR A 124 11.47 -15.17 0.41
C THR A 124 12.63 -16.13 0.22
N SER A 125 13.70 -15.68 -0.46
CA SER A 125 14.94 -16.42 -0.61
C SER A 125 16.13 -15.56 -0.17
N VAL A 126 17.01 -16.14 0.64
CA VAL A 126 18.29 -15.52 1.02
C VAL A 126 19.42 -16.50 0.71
N LYS A 127 20.36 -16.13 -0.16
CA LYS A 127 21.50 -16.96 -0.56
C LYS A 127 22.77 -16.12 -0.67
N GLY A 128 23.72 -16.32 0.22
CA GLY A 128 25.03 -15.64 0.14
C GLY A 128 24.94 -14.11 0.20
N GLY A 129 23.95 -13.56 0.89
CA GLY A 129 23.66 -12.11 0.94
C GLY A 129 22.71 -11.62 -0.15
N ASP A 130 22.44 -12.42 -1.19
CA ASP A 130 21.41 -12.11 -2.17
C ASP A 130 20.03 -12.39 -1.57
N ILE A 131 19.18 -11.35 -1.56
CA ILE A 131 17.82 -11.39 -1.06
C ILE A 131 16.88 -11.31 -2.25
N SER A 132 15.85 -12.15 -2.24
CA SER A 132 14.77 -12.14 -3.21
C SER A 132 13.43 -12.28 -2.49
N PHE A 133 12.53 -11.32 -2.74
CA PHE A 133 11.13 -11.40 -2.38
C PHE A 133 10.32 -11.67 -3.64
N LYS A 134 9.50 -12.73 -3.62
CA LYS A 134 8.42 -12.90 -4.59
C LYS A 134 7.18 -12.25 -4.05
N LEU A 135 6.52 -11.48 -4.89
CA LEU A 135 5.37 -10.68 -4.55
C LEU A 135 4.15 -11.21 -5.28
N GLU A 136 3.05 -11.25 -4.57
CA GLU A 136 1.73 -11.54 -5.12
C GLU A 136 0.85 -10.30 -5.04
N MET A 137 0.04 -10.12 -6.08
CA MET A 137 -1.02 -9.12 -6.07
C MET A 137 -2.11 -9.53 -5.09
N PRO A 138 -2.69 -8.58 -4.34
CA PRO A 138 -3.83 -8.89 -3.51
C PRO A 138 -4.97 -9.45 -4.36
N ASP A 139 -5.63 -10.51 -3.87
CA ASP A 139 -6.81 -11.07 -4.53
C ASP A 139 -8.00 -10.11 -4.36
N TYR A 140 -8.11 -9.15 -5.28
CA TYR A 140 -9.18 -8.15 -5.32
C TYR A 140 -10.58 -8.77 -5.43
N LEU A 141 -10.71 -10.03 -5.85
CA LEU A 141 -12.00 -10.75 -5.88
C LEU A 141 -12.41 -11.27 -4.49
N ARG A 142 -11.45 -11.42 -3.57
CA ARG A 142 -11.69 -11.83 -2.18
C ARG A 142 -11.74 -10.67 -1.19
N VAL A 143 -11.34 -9.46 -1.60
CA VAL A 143 -11.46 -8.25 -0.77
C VAL A 143 -12.94 -7.96 -0.50
N ARG A 144 -13.35 -7.99 0.78
CA ARG A 144 -14.71 -7.63 1.18
C ARG A 144 -14.86 -6.10 1.23
N TYR A 145 -15.39 -5.51 0.17
CA TYR A 145 -15.85 -4.12 0.22
C TYR A 145 -17.17 -3.99 0.96
N PRO A 146 -17.42 -2.88 1.69
CA PRO A 146 -18.74 -2.57 2.20
C PRO A 146 -19.76 -2.61 1.06
N ARG A 147 -20.82 -3.41 1.20
CA ARG A 147 -21.85 -3.55 0.16
C ARG A 147 -22.64 -2.27 -0.13
N ARG A 148 -22.45 -1.22 0.68
CA ARG A 148 -23.16 0.05 0.59
C ARG A 148 -22.21 1.20 0.87
N ILE A 149 -22.48 2.34 0.23
CA ILE A 149 -21.83 3.61 0.55
C ILE A 149 -22.27 4.03 1.95
N ALA A 150 -21.31 4.33 2.82
CA ALA A 150 -21.53 4.82 4.16
C ALA A 150 -21.50 6.36 4.15
N TYR A 151 -22.64 6.99 4.41
CA TYR A 151 -22.72 8.44 4.56
C TYR A 151 -22.77 8.82 6.03
N ARG A 152 -22.09 9.91 6.40
CA ARG A 152 -22.13 10.44 7.78
C ARG A 152 -23.49 11.06 8.10
N GLU A 153 -24.00 11.89 7.19
CA GLU A 153 -25.18 12.73 7.42
C GLU A 153 -26.46 12.17 6.81
N TYR A 154 -26.34 11.21 5.88
CA TYR A 154 -27.46 10.66 5.12
C TYR A 154 -27.74 9.18 5.45
N CYS A 155 -29.03 8.85 5.50
CA CYS A 155 -29.56 7.53 5.73
C CYS A 155 -29.59 6.76 4.40
N SER A 156 -29.04 5.55 4.38
CA SER A 156 -29.06 4.66 3.21
C SER A 156 -30.33 3.78 3.11
N TRP A 157 -31.22 3.84 4.10
CA TRP A 157 -32.46 3.04 4.12
C TRP A 157 -33.56 3.68 3.31
N PHE A 158 -34.36 2.85 2.63
CA PHE A 158 -35.61 3.32 2.05
C PHE A 158 -36.60 3.65 3.17
N PHE A 159 -37.28 4.79 3.06
CA PHE A 159 -38.21 5.22 4.10
C PHE A 159 -39.33 4.19 4.29
N LYS A 160 -39.55 3.79 5.56
CA LYS A 160 -40.51 2.74 5.97
C LYS A 160 -40.18 1.32 5.48
N ASP A 161 -38.99 1.06 4.96
CA ASP A 161 -38.54 -0.32 4.77
C ASP A 161 -38.28 -1.00 6.13
N GLU A 162 -38.06 -2.32 6.10
CA GLU A 162 -37.81 -3.11 7.30
C GLU A 162 -36.63 -2.60 8.13
N ARG A 163 -35.62 -2.02 7.47
CA ARG A 163 -34.36 -1.57 8.10
C ARG A 163 -34.47 -0.16 8.66
N CYS A 164 -35.28 0.69 8.02
CA CYS A 164 -35.70 1.98 8.52
C CYS A 164 -36.56 1.81 9.77
N GLY A 165 -37.51 0.87 9.76
CA GLY A 165 -38.32 0.54 10.95
C GLY A 165 -39.31 1.63 11.40
N TYR A 166 -39.38 2.78 10.70
CA TYR A 166 -40.30 3.86 11.05
C TYR A 166 -41.75 3.48 10.73
N LYS A 167 -42.60 3.39 11.76
CA LYS A 167 -44.03 3.03 11.66
C LYS A 167 -44.99 4.21 11.88
N GLY A 168 -44.48 5.44 11.92
CA GLY A 168 -45.29 6.63 12.18
C GLY A 168 -46.10 7.11 10.98
N SER A 169 -46.91 8.15 11.21
CA SER A 169 -47.84 8.71 10.22
C SER A 169 -47.18 9.56 9.13
N ALA A 170 -45.92 9.97 9.31
CA ALA A 170 -45.25 10.80 8.32
C ALA A 170 -45.14 10.10 6.95
N GLN A 171 -45.41 10.83 5.88
CA GLN A 171 -45.44 10.28 4.52
C GLN A 171 -44.10 10.42 3.78
N THR A 172 -43.24 11.33 4.23
CA THR A 172 -41.96 11.62 3.59
C THR A 172 -40.82 11.64 4.62
N CYS A 173 -39.59 11.52 4.13
CA CYS A 173 -38.35 11.61 4.88
C CYS A 173 -37.32 12.36 4.04
N ASP A 174 -36.50 13.19 4.66
CA ASP A 174 -35.40 13.90 3.99
C ASP A 174 -34.07 13.10 4.02
N TYR A 175 -34.10 11.88 4.57
CA TYR A 175 -32.96 10.97 4.73
C TYR A 175 -31.81 11.53 5.56
N SER A 176 -31.98 12.64 6.27
CA SER A 176 -30.94 13.21 7.12
C SER A 176 -31.00 12.63 8.54
N LEU A 177 -29.89 12.67 9.27
CA LEU A 177 -29.92 12.40 10.71
C LEU A 177 -30.61 13.55 11.48
N ASN A 178 -30.12 14.77 11.25
CA ASN A 178 -30.42 15.98 12.04
C ASN A 178 -31.39 16.98 11.37
N GLY A 179 -31.87 16.72 10.15
CA GLY A 179 -32.76 17.63 9.44
C GLY A 179 -34.17 17.65 10.00
N ARG A 180 -34.96 18.63 9.56
CA ARG A 180 -36.33 18.90 10.04
C ARG A 180 -37.28 17.72 9.81
N ASN A 181 -37.00 16.90 8.79
CA ASN A 181 -37.78 15.71 8.46
C ASN A 181 -36.89 14.45 8.51
N GLY A 182 -35.84 14.49 9.34
CA GLY A 182 -34.82 13.44 9.48
C GLY A 182 -35.13 12.42 10.56
N CYS A 183 -34.19 11.50 10.78
CA CYS A 183 -34.36 10.37 11.69
C CYS A 183 -34.55 10.80 13.15
N ILE A 184 -33.84 11.82 13.64
CA ILE A 184 -34.04 12.32 15.01
C ILE A 184 -35.42 12.96 15.18
N ALA A 185 -35.83 13.83 14.25
CA ALA A 185 -37.14 14.48 14.27
C ALA A 185 -38.30 13.47 14.27
N LYS A 186 -38.07 12.28 13.69
CA LYS A 186 -39.01 11.16 13.64
C LYS A 186 -38.89 10.18 14.80
N GLY A 187 -37.99 10.41 15.77
CA GLY A 187 -37.73 9.47 16.87
C GLY A 187 -37.18 8.13 16.41
N ASN A 188 -36.50 8.09 15.27
CA ASN A 188 -36.01 6.89 14.60
C ASN A 188 -34.48 6.89 14.38
N SER A 189 -33.74 7.61 15.22
CA SER A 189 -32.27 7.72 15.13
C SER A 189 -31.56 6.38 15.39
N ALA A 190 -32.15 5.50 16.20
CA ALA A 190 -31.60 4.17 16.47
C ALA A 190 -31.52 3.28 15.21
N ASN A 191 -32.37 3.53 14.22
CA ASN A 191 -32.39 2.81 12.94
C ASN A 191 -31.77 3.64 11.81
N PHE A 192 -30.98 4.67 12.11
CA PHE A 192 -30.34 5.47 11.08
C PHE A 192 -29.36 4.63 10.25
N GLY A 193 -29.47 4.71 8.93
CA GLY A 193 -28.69 3.90 7.99
C GLY A 193 -27.38 4.52 7.52
N GLY A 194 -26.95 5.61 8.16
CA GLY A 194 -25.64 6.21 7.98
C GLY A 194 -24.69 5.85 9.11
N PHE A 195 -23.46 6.34 9.04
CA PHE A 195 -22.40 6.07 10.00
C PHE A 195 -21.85 7.41 10.53
N PRO A 196 -22.48 8.00 11.57
CA PRO A 196 -22.12 9.34 12.06
C PRO A 196 -20.70 9.46 12.60
N SER A 197 -20.07 8.33 12.95
CA SER A 197 -18.73 8.23 13.51
C SER A 197 -17.61 8.11 12.47
N ILE A 198 -17.92 8.02 11.18
CA ILE A 198 -16.88 8.07 10.14
C ILE A 198 -16.35 9.50 10.09
N PHE A 199 -15.05 9.65 10.34
CA PHE A 199 -14.34 10.92 10.18
C PHE A 199 -14.15 11.18 8.68
N SER A 200 -14.51 12.40 8.25
CA SER A 200 -14.28 12.92 6.90
C SER A 200 -12.86 13.44 6.76
#